data_AF-A0A7D5RWC4-F1
#
_entry.id   AF-A0A7D5RWC4-F1
#
_cell.length_a   1.000
_cell.length_b   1.000
_cell.length_c   1.000
_cell.angle_alpha   90.00
_cell.angle_beta   90.00
_cell.angle_gamma   90.00
#
_symmetry.space_group_name_H-M   'P 1'
#
loop_
_entity.id
_entity.type
_entity.pdbx_description
1 polymer ?
#
loop_
_entity_poly.entity_id
_entity_poly.type
_entity_poly.pdbx_seq_one_letter_code
_entity_poly.pdbx_strand_id
1 'polypeptide(L)'
;MKVLRGIGKGIKGFVNFPRWMGLSQLTRTGKDITDIGKKLVNSKTTSKRQESFAEAMQRLKLTEKDVDERGRHFLLMARLYAVIGLALLIYTLYLFWQAHLMAAFMSLILTTLGFTLAFRQHFYYFQIKQRKLGCTIKEWIAVNTKRGTRP
;
A
#
# COMPACT_ATOMS: atom_id res chain seq x y z
N MET A 1 42.53 -17.98 39.49
CA MET A 1 41.11 -17.58 39.33
C MET A 1 41.02 -16.33 38.42
N LYS A 2 41.02 -16.50 37.08
CA LYS A 2 41.08 -15.35 36.13
C LYS A 2 40.51 -15.64 34.72
N VAL A 3 39.54 -16.55 34.58
CA VAL A 3 39.04 -16.99 33.24
C VAL A 3 37.56 -16.64 32.98
N LEU A 4 36.80 -16.19 33.97
CA LEU A 4 35.33 -16.02 33.84
C LEU A 4 34.85 -14.64 33.34
N ARG A 5 35.74 -13.68 33.05
CA ARG A 5 35.34 -12.31 32.63
C ARG A 5 35.11 -12.13 31.12
N GLY A 6 35.41 -13.12 30.28
CA GLY A 6 35.34 -13.02 28.82
C GLY A 6 33.96 -13.34 28.21
N ILE A 7 33.16 -14.18 28.85
CA ILE A 7 31.92 -14.72 28.27
C ILE A 7 30.78 -13.67 28.25
N GLY A 8 30.78 -12.73 29.20
CA GLY A 8 29.74 -11.69 29.32
C GLY A 8 29.73 -10.63 28.21
N LYS A 9 30.80 -10.50 27.40
CA LYS A 9 30.87 -9.53 26.29
C LYS A 9 30.39 -10.10 24.95
N GLY A 10 30.50 -11.42 24.72
CA GLY A 10 30.07 -12.06 23.47
C GLY A 10 28.54 -12.18 23.33
N ILE A 11 27.84 -12.42 24.44
CA ILE A 11 26.39 -12.66 24.44
C ILE A 11 25.59 -11.36 24.22
N LYS A 12 26.13 -10.19 24.61
CA LYS A 12 25.48 -8.88 24.40
C LYS A 12 25.27 -8.51 22.92
N GLY A 13 26.07 -9.09 22.00
CA GLY A 13 25.89 -8.89 20.55
C GLY A 13 24.67 -9.62 19.99
N PHE A 14 24.33 -10.79 20.56
CA PHE A 14 23.21 -11.62 20.13
C PHE A 14 21.88 -11.23 20.80
N VAL A 15 21.91 -10.60 21.98
CA VAL A 15 20.71 -10.11 22.71
C VAL A 15 20.44 -8.63 22.38
N ASN A 16 20.60 -8.24 21.11
CA ASN A 16 20.16 -6.94 20.59
C ASN A 16 19.03 -7.14 19.58
N PHE A 17 18.00 -7.87 20.01
CA PHE A 17 16.76 -8.16 19.26
C PHE A 17 16.13 -6.93 18.59
N PRO A 18 16.10 -5.72 19.20
CA PRO A 18 15.54 -4.53 18.55
C PRO A 18 16.34 -4.05 17.34
N ARG A 19 17.66 -4.27 17.36
CA ARG A 19 18.60 -3.85 16.31
C ARG A 19 18.64 -4.85 15.16
N TRP A 20 18.53 -6.15 15.45
CA TRP A 20 18.44 -7.22 14.44
C TRP A 20 17.16 -7.17 13.61
N MET A 21 16.01 -6.90 14.25
CA MET A 21 14.74 -6.77 13.53
C MET A 21 14.55 -5.41 12.85
N GLY A 22 15.49 -4.47 13.01
CA GLY A 22 15.33 -3.11 12.48
C GLY A 22 14.06 -2.44 13.00
N LEU A 23 13.68 -2.64 14.27
CA LEU A 23 12.45 -2.07 14.85
C LEU A 23 12.41 -0.54 14.74
N SER A 24 13.56 0.13 14.76
CA SER A 24 13.69 1.57 14.53
C SER A 24 13.38 1.99 13.08
N GLN A 25 13.66 1.13 12.10
CA GLN A 25 13.28 1.31 10.70
C GLN A 25 11.78 1.05 10.54
N LEU A 26 11.27 -0.06 11.08
CA LEU A 26 9.84 -0.41 11.04
C LEU A 26 8.95 0.67 11.67
N THR A 27 9.36 1.23 12.80
CA THR A 27 8.61 2.32 13.46
C THR A 27 8.72 3.65 12.71
N ARG A 28 9.83 3.94 12.03
CA ARG A 28 9.95 5.11 11.13
C ARG A 28 9.08 4.95 9.89
N THR A 29 9.15 3.80 9.22
CA THR A 29 8.27 3.48 8.08
C THR A 29 6.80 3.46 8.50
N GLY A 30 6.48 2.93 9.68
CA GLY A 30 5.14 2.98 10.25
C GLY A 30 4.67 4.42 10.48
N LYS A 31 5.53 5.29 11.03
CA LYS A 31 5.23 6.73 11.17
C LYS A 31 5.01 7.39 9.82
N ASP A 32 5.88 7.15 8.83
CA ASP A 32 5.73 7.70 7.49
C ASP A 32 4.42 7.26 6.83
N ILE A 33 4.04 5.98 6.96
CA ILE A 33 2.75 5.46 6.48
C ILE A 33 1.58 6.15 7.21
N THR A 34 1.67 6.33 8.54
CA THR A 34 0.62 7.03 9.28
C THR A 34 0.54 8.51 8.94
N ASP A 35 1.66 9.17 8.66
CA ASP A 35 1.70 10.58 8.28
C ASP A 35 1.23 10.78 6.84
N ILE A 36 1.51 9.83 5.94
CA ILE A 36 0.89 9.76 4.61
C ILE A 36 -0.62 9.55 4.77
N GLY A 37 -1.06 8.62 5.62
CA GLY A 37 -2.47 8.39 5.90
C GLY A 37 -3.18 9.63 6.46
N LYS A 38 -2.57 10.31 7.45
CA LYS A 38 -3.07 11.57 8.00
C LYS A 38 -3.09 12.67 6.95
N LYS A 39 -2.06 12.79 6.11
CA LYS A 39 -2.04 13.74 4.99
C LYS A 39 -3.12 13.44 3.95
N LEU A 40 -3.44 12.18 3.69
CA LEU A 40 -4.51 11.77 2.76
C LEU A 40 -5.92 11.95 3.34
N VAL A 41 -6.08 11.88 4.66
CA VAL A 41 -7.37 12.03 5.35
C VAL A 41 -7.66 13.49 5.72
N ASN A 42 -6.63 14.26 6.09
CA ASN A 42 -6.74 15.65 6.54
C ASN A 42 -6.30 16.66 5.47
N SER A 43 -6.04 16.24 4.23
CA SER A 43 -5.82 17.16 3.11
C SER A 43 -7.13 17.90 2.76
N LYS A 44 -7.48 18.89 3.57
CA LYS A 44 -8.07 20.10 3.00
C LYS A 44 -6.98 20.70 2.12
N THR A 45 -7.11 20.44 0.82
CA THR A 45 -6.27 20.88 -0.30
C THR A 45 -5.50 22.16 -0.01
N THR A 46 -4.27 22.04 0.49
CA THR A 46 -3.26 23.10 0.38
C THR A 46 -2.54 22.88 -0.94
N SER A 47 -3.31 22.94 -2.03
CA SER A 47 -2.79 23.23 -3.35
C SER A 47 -3.35 24.60 -3.68
N LYS A 48 -2.49 25.61 -3.74
CA LYS A 48 -2.82 26.95 -4.22
C LYS A 48 -3.36 26.96 -5.67
N ARG A 49 -3.41 25.78 -6.32
CA ARG A 49 -3.99 25.57 -7.64
C ARG A 49 -4.93 24.37 -7.61
N GLN A 50 -6.22 24.65 -7.59
CA GLN A 50 -7.27 23.65 -7.78
C GLN A 50 -7.35 23.37 -9.30
N GLU A 51 -6.30 22.76 -9.88
CA GLU A 51 -6.30 22.45 -11.32
C GLU A 51 -7.48 21.51 -11.60
N SER A 52 -8.41 21.98 -12.42
CA SER A 52 -9.50 21.14 -12.89
C SER A 52 -8.94 20.00 -13.75
N PHE A 53 -9.67 18.88 -13.83
CA PHE A 53 -9.28 17.76 -14.71
C PHE A 53 -9.07 18.22 -16.17
N ALA A 54 -9.80 19.25 -16.61
CA ALA A 54 -9.63 19.90 -17.90
C ALA A 54 -8.30 20.64 -18.04
N GLU A 55 -7.85 21.39 -17.02
CA GLU A 55 -6.53 22.05 -17.03
C GLU A 55 -5.38 21.03 -17.00
N ALA A 56 -5.54 19.92 -16.26
CA ALA A 56 -4.55 18.85 -16.23
C ALA A 56 -4.45 18.13 -17.60
N MET A 57 -5.58 17.89 -18.26
CA MET A 57 -5.62 17.34 -19.63
C MET A 57 -4.97 18.29 -20.65
N GLN A 58 -5.25 19.60 -20.55
CA GLN A 58 -4.64 20.60 -21.42
C GLN A 58 -3.12 20.69 -21.24
N ARG A 59 -2.61 20.64 -19.99
CA ARG A 59 -1.17 20.61 -19.71
C ARG A 59 -0.51 19.35 -20.25
N LEU A 60 -1.15 18.20 -20.08
CA LEU A 60 -0.61 16.90 -20.48
C LEU A 60 -0.87 16.57 -21.96
N LYS A 61 -1.55 17.46 -22.71
CA LYS A 61 -1.97 17.25 -24.10
C LYS A 61 -2.67 15.89 -24.31
N LEU A 62 -3.48 15.47 -23.35
CA LEU A 62 -4.18 14.18 -23.41
C LEU A 62 -5.54 14.36 -24.08
N THR A 63 -5.83 13.50 -25.06
CA THR A 63 -7.17 13.40 -25.63
C THR A 63 -8.06 12.61 -24.69
N GLU A 64 -9.38 12.88 -24.68
CA GLU A 64 -10.33 12.09 -23.86
C GLU A 64 -10.24 10.58 -24.11
N LYS A 65 -9.92 10.18 -25.36
CA LYS A 65 -9.71 8.77 -25.73
C LYS A 65 -8.51 8.12 -25.04
N ASP A 66 -7.40 8.85 -24.91
CA ASP A 66 -6.17 8.37 -24.27
C ASP A 66 -6.36 8.14 -22.75
N VAL A 67 -7.20 8.98 -22.15
CA VAL A 67 -7.55 8.92 -20.72
C VAL A 67 -8.40 7.67 -20.43
N ASP A 68 -9.39 7.39 -21.28
CA ASP A 68 -10.25 6.21 -21.13
C ASP A 68 -9.48 4.92 -21.39
N GLU A 69 -8.57 4.90 -22.37
CA GLU A 69 -7.65 3.79 -22.59
C GLU A 69 -6.79 3.52 -21.36
N ARG A 70 -6.11 4.55 -20.83
CA ARG A 70 -5.31 4.43 -19.61
C ARG A 70 -6.15 3.96 -18.43
N GLY A 71 -7.40 4.43 -18.30
CA GLY A 71 -8.35 3.96 -17.30
C GLY A 71 -8.56 2.44 -17.37
N ARG A 72 -8.79 1.89 -18.57
CA ARG A 72 -8.94 0.44 -18.77
C ARG A 72 -7.68 -0.33 -18.39
N HIS A 73 -6.50 0.19 -18.73
CA HIS A 73 -5.22 -0.41 -18.32
C HIS A 73 -5.07 -0.44 -16.79
N PHE A 74 -5.39 0.66 -16.09
CA PHE A 74 -5.31 0.68 -14.63
C PHE A 74 -6.24 -0.34 -13.97
N LEU A 75 -7.44 -0.53 -14.51
CA LEU A 75 -8.37 -1.54 -14.01
C LEU A 75 -7.83 -2.96 -14.24
N LEU A 76 -7.30 -3.24 -15.44
CA LEU A 76 -6.67 -4.53 -15.74
C LEU A 76 -5.52 -4.81 -14.76
N MET A 77 -4.63 -3.83 -14.54
CA MET A 77 -3.52 -3.95 -13.60
C MET A 77 -4.00 -4.16 -12.16
N ALA A 78 -5.04 -3.45 -11.73
CA ALA A 78 -5.63 -3.64 -10.40
C ALA A 78 -6.13 -5.09 -10.21
N ARG A 79 -6.80 -5.66 -11.21
CA ARG A 79 -7.24 -7.06 -11.19
C ARG A 79 -6.07 -8.03 -11.17
N LEU A 80 -5.05 -7.81 -12.00
CA LEU A 80 -3.85 -8.66 -12.02
C LEU A 80 -3.16 -8.67 -10.66
N TYR A 81 -2.93 -7.51 -10.05
CA TYR A 81 -2.34 -7.45 -8.71
C TYR A 81 -3.23 -8.07 -7.64
N ALA A 82 -4.57 -7.97 -7.76
CA ALA A 82 -5.48 -8.64 -6.85
C ALA A 82 -5.41 -10.17 -6.96
N VAL A 83 -5.34 -10.70 -8.18
CA VAL A 83 -5.19 -12.16 -8.43
C VAL A 83 -3.86 -12.66 -7.91
N ILE A 84 -2.76 -11.94 -8.19
CA ILE A 84 -1.43 -12.28 -7.66
C ILE A 84 -1.43 -12.20 -6.13
N GLY A 85 -2.01 -11.15 -5.54
CA GLY A 85 -2.15 -11.00 -4.09
C GLY A 85 -2.94 -12.15 -3.47
N LEU A 86 -4.02 -12.58 -4.11
CA LEU A 86 -4.82 -13.73 -3.66
C LEU A 86 -4.04 -15.05 -3.74
N ALA A 87 -3.28 -15.28 -4.81
CA ALA A 87 -2.43 -16.46 -4.95
C ALA A 87 -1.34 -16.49 -3.86
N LEU A 88 -0.70 -15.34 -3.58
CA LEU A 88 0.27 -15.20 -2.50
C LEU A 88 -0.37 -15.43 -1.12
N LEU A 89 -1.61 -14.98 -0.92
CA LEU A 89 -2.34 -15.21 0.33
C LEU A 89 -2.59 -16.70 0.56
N ILE A 90 -3.05 -17.42 -0.46
CA ILE A 90 -3.25 -18.87 -0.40
C ILE A 90 -1.93 -19.58 -0.09
N TYR A 91 -0.84 -19.18 -0.76
CA TYR A 91 0.49 -19.73 -0.51
C TYR A 91 1.00 -19.44 0.92
N THR A 92 0.72 -18.24 1.43
CA THR A 92 1.05 -17.85 2.81
C THR A 92 0.31 -18.74 3.81
N LEU A 93 -0.98 -19.02 3.59
CA LEU A 93 -1.77 -19.94 4.43
C LEU A 93 -1.22 -21.36 4.39
N TYR A 94 -0.80 -21.83 3.21
CA TYR A 94 -0.14 -23.13 3.05
C TYR A 94 1.20 -23.23 3.82
N LEU A 95 1.99 -22.15 3.83
CA LEU A 95 3.23 -22.07 4.60
C LEU A 95 2.99 -22.07 6.13
N PHE A 96 1.91 -21.43 6.58
CA PHE A 96 1.50 -21.49 7.99
C PHE A 96 1.11 -22.92 8.39
N TRP A 97 0.41 -23.66 7.53
CA TRP A 97 0.05 -25.05 7.79
C TRP A 97 1.27 -25.97 7.96
N GLN A 98 2.33 -25.74 7.19
CA GLN A 98 3.58 -26.48 7.29
C GLN A 98 4.50 -26.01 8.43
N ALA A 99 4.06 -25.08 9.27
CA ALA A 99 4.84 -24.48 10.35
C ALA A 99 6.15 -23.78 9.90
N HIS A 100 6.27 -23.42 8.61
CA HIS A 100 7.39 -22.63 8.09
C HIS A 100 7.20 -21.13 8.39
N LEU A 101 7.21 -20.76 9.68
CA LEU A 101 6.82 -19.44 10.16
C LEU A 101 7.58 -18.28 9.50
N MET A 102 8.91 -18.39 9.32
CA MET A 102 9.70 -17.31 8.71
C MET A 102 9.32 -17.06 7.24
N ALA A 103 9.15 -18.12 6.46
CA ALA A 103 8.70 -18.01 5.08
C ALA A 103 7.23 -17.54 4.99
N ALA A 104 6.39 -17.94 5.93
CA ALA A 104 5.01 -17.45 6.06
C ALA A 104 4.97 -15.94 6.33
N PHE A 105 5.79 -15.41 7.25
CA PHE A 105 5.84 -13.96 7.49
C PHE A 105 6.38 -13.16 6.29
N MET A 106 7.38 -13.68 5.58
CA MET A 106 7.90 -13.03 4.38
C MET A 106 6.87 -13.01 3.25
N SER A 107 6.19 -14.13 3.01
CA SER A 107 5.10 -14.21 2.02
C SER A 107 3.88 -13.36 2.41
N LEU A 108 3.60 -13.21 3.71
CA LEU A 108 2.55 -12.31 4.21
C LEU A 108 2.84 -10.84 3.90
N ILE A 109 4.12 -10.41 4.03
CA ILE A 109 4.54 -9.06 3.64
C ILE A 109 4.34 -8.85 2.14
N LEU A 110 4.78 -9.80 1.30
CA LEU A 110 4.59 -9.75 -0.16
C LEU A 110 3.10 -9.71 -0.53
N THR A 111 2.27 -10.50 0.14
CA THR A 111 0.82 -10.51 -0.04
C THR A 111 0.22 -9.13 0.24
N THR A 112 0.61 -8.52 1.37
CA THR A 112 0.15 -7.18 1.77
C THR A 112 0.58 -6.10 0.76
N LEU A 113 1.80 -6.19 0.23
CA LEU A 113 2.28 -5.30 -0.84
C LEU A 113 1.46 -5.48 -2.12
N GLY A 114 1.17 -6.72 -2.52
CA GLY A 114 0.33 -7.03 -3.68
C GLY A 114 -1.07 -6.40 -3.57
N PHE A 115 -1.73 -6.56 -2.43
CA PHE A 115 -3.03 -5.93 -2.18
C PHE A 115 -2.97 -4.41 -2.13
N THR A 116 -1.90 -3.83 -1.56
CA THR A 116 -1.69 -2.38 -1.55
C THR A 116 -1.55 -1.82 -2.97
N LEU A 117 -0.80 -2.51 -3.84
CA LEU A 117 -0.67 -2.14 -5.25
C LEU A 117 -2.01 -2.26 -5.99
N ALA A 118 -2.75 -3.36 -5.77
CA ALA A 118 -4.08 -3.55 -6.36
C ALA A 118 -5.04 -2.41 -5.98
N PHE A 119 -5.07 -2.06 -4.68
CA PHE A 119 -5.87 -0.96 -4.17
C PHE A 119 -5.47 0.39 -4.80
N ARG A 120 -4.16 0.68 -4.89
CA ARG A 120 -3.65 1.91 -5.50
C ARG A 120 -4.08 2.05 -6.95
N GLN A 121 -3.98 0.98 -7.75
CA GLN A 121 -4.39 1.00 -9.16
C GLN A 121 -5.91 1.17 -9.31
N HIS A 122 -6.69 0.50 -8.46
CA HIS A 122 -8.14 0.66 -8.43
C HIS A 122 -8.55 2.10 -8.06
N PHE A 123 -7.82 2.74 -7.14
CA PHE A 123 -8.05 4.12 -6.76
C PHE A 123 -7.73 5.10 -7.91
N TYR A 124 -6.64 4.89 -8.66
CA TYR A 124 -6.35 5.68 -9.86
C TYR A 124 -7.41 5.54 -10.94
N TYR A 125 -7.92 4.32 -11.18
CA TYR A 125 -9.07 4.12 -12.07
C TYR A 125 -10.28 4.93 -11.62
N PHE A 126 -10.58 4.95 -10.31
CA PHE A 126 -11.71 5.73 -9.78
C PHE A 126 -11.53 7.24 -9.94
N GLN A 127 -10.31 7.77 -9.75
CA GLN A 127 -10.02 9.19 -9.94
C GLN A 127 -10.24 9.61 -11.40
N ILE A 128 -9.83 8.77 -12.35
CA ILE A 128 -10.06 8.98 -13.79
C ILE A 128 -11.56 8.94 -14.10
N LYS A 129 -12.27 7.93 -13.58
CA LYS A 129 -13.72 7.76 -13.80
C LYS A 129 -14.55 8.94 -13.24
N GLN A 130 -14.17 9.47 -12.09
CA GLN A 130 -14.88 10.60 -11.45
C GLN A 130 -14.43 11.96 -12.00
N ARG A 131 -13.40 12.01 -12.87
CA ARG A 131 -12.85 13.25 -13.45
C ARG A 131 -12.54 14.33 -12.40
N LYS A 132 -12.11 13.92 -11.19
CA LYS A 132 -11.80 14.80 -10.06
C LYS A 132 -10.43 14.45 -9.48
N LEU A 133 -9.47 15.36 -9.62
CA LEU A 133 -8.19 15.29 -8.91
C LEU A 133 -8.43 15.78 -7.47
N GLY A 134 -8.43 14.85 -6.51
CA GLY A 134 -8.63 15.18 -5.08
C GLY A 134 -9.76 14.46 -4.36
N CYS A 135 -10.41 13.45 -4.96
CA CYS A 135 -11.38 12.61 -4.23
C CYS A 135 -10.72 11.98 -2.98
N THR A 136 -11.34 12.16 -1.82
CA THR A 136 -10.86 11.57 -0.57
C THR A 136 -11.20 10.07 -0.53
N ILE A 137 -10.39 9.27 0.16
CA ILE A 137 -10.66 7.83 0.36
C ILE A 137 -12.05 7.59 0.97
N LYS A 138 -12.53 8.51 1.82
CA LYS A 138 -13.89 8.49 2.40
C LYS A 138 -14.99 8.54 1.33
N GLU A 139 -14.83 9.39 0.30
CA GLU A 139 -15.78 9.49 -0.81
C GLU A 139 -15.75 8.23 -1.67
N TRP A 140 -14.55 7.66 -1.90
CA TRP A 140 -14.41 6.40 -2.62
C TRP A 140 -15.14 5.25 -1.93
N ILE A 141 -14.95 5.08 -0.61
CA ILE A 141 -15.65 4.04 0.17
C ILE A 141 -17.16 4.27 0.11
N ALA A 142 -17.62 5.50 0.36
CA ALA A 142 -19.06 5.81 0.34
C ALA A 142 -19.72 5.50 -1.01
N VAL A 143 -19.06 5.85 -2.13
CA VAL A 143 -19.59 5.58 -3.48
C VAL A 143 -19.54 4.09 -3.83
N ASN A 144 -18.48 3.39 -3.44
CA ASN A 144 -18.36 1.96 -3.73
C ASN A 144 -19.35 1.12 -2.90
N THR A 145 -19.54 1.47 -1.63
CA THR A 145 -20.52 0.81 -0.74
C THR A 145 -21.96 1.10 -1.19
N LYS A 146 -22.29 2.32 -1.61
CA LYS A 146 -23.64 2.67 -2.11
C LYS A 146 -24.00 2.07 -3.47
N ARG A 147 -23.03 1.66 -4.29
CA ARG A 147 -23.30 0.92 -5.54
C ARG A 147 -23.75 -0.52 -5.32
N GLY A 148 -23.49 -1.10 -4.15
CA GLY A 148 -24.01 -2.42 -3.75
C GLY A 148 -25.46 -2.40 -3.26
N THR A 149 -26.05 -1.20 -3.08
CA THR A 149 -27.42 -0.98 -2.63
C THR A 149 -28.22 -0.21 -3.68
N ARG A 150 -28.19 -0.68 -4.93
CA ARG A 150 -29.29 -0.43 -5.86
C ARG A 150 -30.07 -1.75 -5.96
N PRO A 151 -31.39 -1.75 -5.66
CA PRO A 151 -32.22 -2.92 -5.88
C PRO A 151 -32.21 -3.32 -7.37
#